data_AF-A0A9D7CY57-F1
#
_entry.id   AF-A0A9D7CY57-F1
#
_cell.length_a   1.000
_cell.length_b   1.000
_cell.length_c   1.000
_cell.angle_alpha   90.00
_cell.angle_beta   90.00
_cell.angle_gamma   90.00
#
_symmetry.space_group_name_H-M   'P 1'
#
loop_
_entity.id
_entity.type
_entity.pdbx_description
1 polymer ?
#
loop_
_entity_poly.entity_id
_entity_poly.type
_entity_poly.pdbx_seq_one_letter_code
_entity_poly.pdbx_strand_id
1 'polypeptide(L)'
;MVTLTLRVDRTANDVRLVFHHGDVDVGDLGPALAAVAAGTYVQVDCEYVAGLGLRAQKILAVTAYSQPSPRTSIRALVEKREYERALAALAAVGEDEVRGDATLLIARASARIGAGDLEGSTTDLRLLLAAPGVTSLDVRDVFEQFSRRFAESATVPLANDLLTWLEVRKPVRATAYLSGLPAKLWPLDLLLTGLEEAVAALEPDKEKVREFLDAARSSAPQDARVLSLWSLAASKGLTAGRGTEPPNG
;
A
#
# COMPACT_ATOMS: atom_id res chain seq x y z
N MET A 1 18.56 -29.75 30.76
CA MET A 1 18.36 -28.29 30.96
C MET A 1 18.34 -27.64 29.58
N VAL A 2 17.37 -26.78 29.30
CA VAL A 2 17.19 -26.10 28.00
C VAL A 2 16.90 -24.64 28.26
N THR A 3 17.62 -23.74 27.60
CA THR A 3 17.31 -22.30 27.64
C THR A 3 16.22 -21.97 26.62
N LEU A 4 15.12 -21.37 27.09
CA LEU A 4 13.98 -20.99 26.26
C LEU A 4 13.74 -19.49 26.33
N THR A 5 13.24 -18.90 25.24
CA THR A 5 12.70 -17.53 25.24
C THR A 5 11.19 -17.62 25.37
N LEU A 6 10.66 -17.12 26.48
CA LEU A 6 9.27 -17.30 26.90
C LEU A 6 8.59 -15.93 27.04
N ARG A 7 7.31 -15.84 26.66
CA ARG A 7 6.54 -14.60 26.86
C ARG A 7 5.93 -14.61 28.26
N VAL A 8 6.06 -13.51 28.99
CA VAL A 8 5.32 -13.26 30.23
C VAL A 8 3.89 -12.89 29.88
N ASP A 9 2.95 -13.74 30.27
CA ASP A 9 1.52 -13.45 30.20
C ASP A 9 0.99 -13.17 31.61
N ARG A 10 0.00 -12.28 31.72
CA ARG A 10 -0.63 -11.94 32.99
C ARG A 10 -2.14 -11.97 32.86
N THR A 11 -2.76 -12.64 33.83
CA THR A 11 -4.18 -12.49 34.10
C THR A 11 -4.38 -11.69 35.38
N ALA A 12 -5.62 -11.37 35.74
CA ALA A 12 -5.93 -10.60 36.94
C ALA A 12 -5.35 -11.20 38.23
N ASN A 13 -5.07 -12.51 38.25
CA ASN A 13 -4.65 -13.24 39.45
C ASN A 13 -3.39 -14.12 39.26
N ASP A 14 -2.75 -14.11 38.09
CA ASP A 14 -1.71 -15.10 37.76
C ASP A 14 -0.67 -14.56 36.75
N VAL A 15 0.57 -15.06 36.83
CA VAL A 15 1.67 -14.75 35.92
C VAL A 15 2.18 -16.05 35.31
N ARG A 16 2.15 -16.14 33.97
CA ARG A 16 2.52 -17.35 33.23
C ARG A 16 3.67 -17.09 32.27
N LEU A 17 4.42 -18.16 31.99
CA LEU A 17 5.39 -18.19 30.90
C LEU A 17 4.86 -19.06 29.78
N VAL A 18 4.75 -18.49 28.57
CA VAL A 18 4.15 -19.17 27.41
C VAL A 18 5.21 -19.45 26.34
N PHE A 19 5.25 -20.69 25.86
CA PHE A 19 6.07 -21.14 24.72
C PHE A 19 5.18 -21.74 23.63
N HIS A 20 5.11 -21.12 22.44
CA HIS A 20 4.44 -21.68 21.24
C HIS A 20 3.12 -22.46 21.53
N HIS A 21 2.22 -21.85 22.33
CA HIS A 21 0.90 -22.39 22.76
C HIS A 21 0.87 -23.38 23.94
N GLY A 22 1.97 -23.58 24.68
CA GLY A 22 2.00 -24.34 25.93
C GLY A 22 2.41 -23.49 27.14
N ASP A 23 1.83 -23.79 28.30
CA ASP A 23 2.19 -23.18 29.58
C ASP A 23 3.45 -23.85 30.15
N VAL A 24 4.38 -23.03 30.65
CA VAL A 24 5.56 -23.47 31.40
C VAL A 24 5.28 -23.24 32.88
N ASP A 25 5.51 -24.26 33.71
CA ASP A 25 5.39 -24.12 35.15
C ASP A 25 6.41 -23.10 35.66
N VAL A 26 5.91 -22.04 36.28
CA VAL A 26 6.73 -20.91 36.76
C VAL A 26 7.38 -21.21 38.11
N GLY A 27 6.91 -22.23 38.84
CA GLY A 27 7.46 -22.62 40.14
C GLY A 27 7.72 -21.43 41.07
N ASP A 28 8.93 -21.38 41.63
CA ASP A 28 9.35 -20.34 42.58
C ASP A 28 9.72 -19.01 41.91
N LEU A 29 9.68 -18.92 40.57
CA LEU A 29 9.97 -17.69 39.84
C LEU A 29 8.79 -16.72 39.78
N GLY A 30 7.60 -17.10 40.27
CA GLY A 30 6.40 -16.26 40.30
C GLY A 30 6.66 -14.84 40.82
N PRO A 31 7.31 -14.64 41.99
CA PRO A 31 7.62 -13.30 42.51
C PRO A 31 8.57 -12.50 41.62
N ALA A 32 9.57 -13.14 41.01
CA ALA A 32 10.51 -12.46 40.10
C ALA A 32 9.82 -12.03 38.80
N LEU A 33 8.89 -12.85 38.29
CA LEU A 33 8.08 -12.54 37.10
C LEU A 33 6.99 -11.50 37.40
N ALA A 34 6.54 -11.38 38.65
CA ALA A 34 5.59 -10.35 39.08
C ALA A 34 6.14 -8.91 38.96
N ALA A 35 7.46 -8.73 38.83
CA ALA A 35 8.09 -7.45 38.52
C ALA A 35 8.24 -7.19 37.00
N VAL A 36 8.10 -8.21 36.15
CA VAL A 36 8.30 -8.11 34.69
C VAL A 36 6.98 -7.77 33.99
N ALA A 37 6.94 -6.67 33.23
CA ALA A 37 5.73 -6.23 32.53
C ALA A 37 5.14 -7.33 31.63
N ALA A 38 3.80 -7.42 31.59
CA ALA A 38 3.10 -8.34 30.70
C ALA A 38 3.50 -8.10 29.23
N GLY A 39 3.64 -9.16 28.45
CA GLY A 39 4.09 -9.08 27.06
C GLY A 39 5.61 -9.03 26.87
N THR A 40 6.39 -8.92 27.95
CA THR A 40 7.85 -8.99 27.89
C THR A 40 8.31 -10.42 27.61
N TYR A 41 9.41 -10.58 26.88
CA TYR A 41 10.03 -11.89 26.68
C TYR A 41 11.21 -12.06 27.63
N VAL A 42 11.31 -13.23 28.24
CA VAL A 42 12.36 -13.59 29.17
C VAL A 42 13.10 -14.81 28.66
N GLN A 43 14.43 -14.80 28.74
CA GLN A 43 15.23 -16.00 28.58
C GLN A 43 15.29 -16.72 29.92
N VAL A 44 14.92 -17.99 29.92
CA VAL A 44 14.77 -18.80 31.12
C VAL A 44 15.40 -20.15 30.90
N ASP A 45 16.20 -20.60 31.87
CA ASP A 45 16.62 -21.99 31.92
C ASP A 45 15.47 -22.84 32.44
N CYS A 46 15.09 -23.82 31.65
CA CYS A 46 14.03 -24.76 31.94
C CYS A 46 14.59 -26.17 32.12
N GLU A 47 13.93 -26.93 32.99
CA GLU A 47 14.17 -28.35 33.17
C GLU A 47 12.90 -29.13 32.84
N TYR A 48 13.08 -30.30 32.23
CA TYR A 48 11.96 -31.21 32.02
C TYR A 48 11.77 -32.07 33.26
N VAL A 49 10.60 -31.97 33.89
CA VAL A 49 10.22 -32.75 35.05
C VAL A 49 9.21 -33.81 34.61
N ALA A 50 9.56 -35.09 34.81
CA ALA A 50 8.70 -36.20 34.42
C ALA A 50 7.32 -36.07 35.09
N GLY A 51 6.25 -36.09 34.29
CA GLY A 51 4.87 -35.95 34.75
C GLY A 51 4.35 -34.52 34.91
N LEU A 52 5.22 -33.50 34.86
CA LEU A 52 4.84 -32.08 35.02
C LEU A 52 5.22 -31.21 33.80
N GLY A 53 6.07 -31.69 32.91
CA GLY A 53 6.49 -30.97 31.71
C GLY A 53 7.67 -30.04 31.96
N LEU A 54 7.71 -28.88 31.30
CA LEU A 54 8.79 -27.91 31.45
C LEU A 54 8.55 -27.04 32.70
N ARG A 55 9.53 -27.02 33.60
CA ARG A 55 9.57 -26.14 34.77
C ARG A 55 10.68 -25.10 34.61
N ALA A 56 10.34 -23.85 34.85
CA ALA A 56 11.28 -22.73 34.85
C ALA A 56 12.16 -22.76 36.11
N GLN A 57 13.47 -22.70 35.95
CA GLN A 57 14.45 -22.75 37.04
C GLN A 57 15.09 -21.39 37.32
N LYS A 58 15.43 -20.63 36.27
CA LYS A 58 16.14 -19.35 36.43
C LYS A 58 15.90 -18.41 35.26
N ILE A 59 15.60 -17.15 35.56
CA ILE A 59 15.59 -16.07 34.56
C ILE A 59 17.04 -15.65 34.28
N LEU A 60 17.45 -15.75 33.01
CA LEU A 60 18.79 -15.38 32.54
C LEU A 60 18.86 -13.94 32.04
N ALA A 61 17.83 -13.50 31.32
CA ALA A 61 17.73 -12.15 30.79
C ALA A 61 16.27 -11.74 30.63
N VAL A 62 15.98 -10.47 30.90
CA VAL A 62 14.71 -9.84 30.56
C VAL A 62 14.96 -9.02 29.30
N THR A 63 14.55 -9.54 28.16
CA THR A 63 14.70 -8.85 26.89
C THR A 63 13.42 -8.08 26.66
N ALA A 64 13.49 -6.75 26.67
CA ALA A 64 12.42 -5.92 26.14
C ALA A 64 12.36 -6.14 24.62
N TYR A 65 11.81 -7.27 24.19
CA TYR A 65 11.38 -7.45 22.82
C TYR A 65 10.18 -6.52 22.67
N SER A 66 10.42 -5.30 22.19
CA SER A 66 9.34 -4.41 21.79
C SER A 66 8.53 -5.19 20.77
N GLN A 67 7.29 -5.57 21.11
CA GLN A 67 6.42 -6.13 20.10
C GLN A 67 6.42 -5.18 18.90
N PRO A 68 6.60 -5.69 17.67
CA PRO A 68 6.50 -4.85 16.51
C PRO A 68 5.15 -4.12 16.60
N SER A 69 5.20 -2.79 16.49
CA SER A 69 4.00 -1.97 16.61
C SER A 69 2.88 -2.53 15.74
N PRO A 70 1.60 -2.32 16.09
CA PRO A 70 0.47 -2.77 15.27
C PRO A 70 0.66 -2.43 13.79
N ARG A 71 1.20 -1.23 13.49
CA ARG A 71 1.58 -0.81 12.12
C ARG A 71 2.55 -1.78 11.44
N THR A 72 3.65 -2.12 12.10
CA THR A 72 4.68 -3.03 11.58
C THR A 72 4.12 -4.43 11.34
N SER A 73 3.31 -4.93 12.27
CA SER A 73 2.71 -6.25 12.18
C SER A 73 1.68 -6.34 11.05
N ILE A 74 0.81 -5.33 10.92
CA ILE A 74 -0.20 -5.26 9.86
C ILE A 74 0.47 -5.15 8.48
N ARG A 75 1.48 -4.27 8.35
CA ARG A 75 2.23 -4.14 7.10
C ARG A 75 2.84 -5.46 6.65
N ALA A 76 3.45 -6.21 7.58
CA ALA A 76 4.03 -7.51 7.27
C ALA A 76 2.97 -8.52 6.78
N LEU A 77 1.74 -8.47 7.29
CA LEU A 77 0.63 -9.32 6.81
C LEU A 77 0.25 -8.96 5.36
N VAL A 78 0.15 -7.67 5.04
CA VAL A 78 -0.13 -7.19 3.67
C VAL A 78 0.97 -7.61 2.70
N GLU A 79 2.25 -7.45 3.09
CA GLU A 79 3.40 -7.87 2.28
C GLU A 79 3.42 -9.38 2.02
N LYS A 80 2.98 -10.19 3.00
CA LYS A 80 2.81 -11.64 2.86
C LYS A 80 1.52 -12.06 2.15
N ARG A 81 0.70 -11.09 1.71
CA ARG A 81 -0.60 -11.31 1.06
C ARG A 81 -1.64 -12.02 1.95
N GLU A 82 -1.47 -11.92 3.27
CA GLU A 82 -2.42 -12.46 4.25
C GLU A 82 -3.55 -11.45 4.52
N TYR A 83 -4.27 -11.07 3.46
CA TYR A 83 -5.16 -9.90 3.46
C TYR A 83 -6.30 -9.99 4.48
N GLU A 84 -6.96 -11.14 4.61
CA GLU A 84 -8.02 -11.34 5.61
C GLU A 84 -7.52 -11.15 7.04
N ARG A 85 -6.31 -11.64 7.34
CA ARG A 85 -5.68 -11.45 8.65
C ARG A 85 -5.29 -10.00 8.88
N ALA A 86 -4.80 -9.32 7.85
CA ALA A 86 -4.51 -7.90 7.90
C ALA A 86 -5.77 -7.07 8.19
N LEU A 87 -6.89 -7.37 7.50
CA LEU A 87 -8.18 -6.71 7.71
C LEU A 87 -8.74 -6.95 9.11
N ALA A 88 -8.65 -8.17 9.64
CA ALA A 88 -9.04 -8.47 11.02
C ALA A 88 -8.17 -7.72 12.03
N ALA A 89 -6.86 -7.62 11.80
CA ALA A 89 -5.96 -6.85 12.64
C ALA A 89 -6.26 -5.33 12.60
N LEU A 90 -6.56 -4.79 11.41
CA LEU A 90 -6.99 -3.40 11.24
C LEU A 90 -8.32 -3.11 11.95
N ALA A 91 -9.27 -4.04 11.89
CA ALA A 91 -10.53 -3.91 12.63
C ALA A 91 -10.30 -3.89 14.15
N ALA A 92 -9.33 -4.64 14.65
CA ALA A 92 -8.95 -4.64 16.06
C ALA A 92 -8.26 -3.34 16.52
N VAL A 93 -7.59 -2.61 15.61
CA VAL A 93 -7.03 -1.28 15.90
C VAL A 93 -8.14 -0.23 16.04
N GLY A 94 -9.21 -0.34 15.25
CA GLY A 94 -10.38 0.53 15.33
C GLY A 94 -10.39 1.61 14.25
N GLU A 95 -11.61 1.98 13.80
CA GLU A 95 -11.81 2.83 12.62
C GLU A 95 -11.20 4.22 12.75
N ASP A 96 -11.33 4.86 13.93
CA ASP A 96 -10.85 6.23 14.14
C ASP A 96 -9.31 6.30 14.07
N GLU A 97 -8.63 5.31 14.64
CA GLU A 97 -7.16 5.23 14.57
C GLU A 97 -6.69 4.93 13.15
N VAL A 98 -7.36 4.02 12.43
CA VAL A 98 -7.03 3.73 11.02
C VAL A 98 -7.25 4.96 10.12
N ARG A 99 -8.31 5.75 10.34
CA ARG A 99 -8.55 6.98 9.56
C ARG A 99 -7.55 8.09 9.90
N GLY A 100 -7.13 8.19 11.15
CA GLY A 100 -6.15 9.18 11.61
C GLY A 100 -4.72 8.87 11.20
N ASP A 101 -4.44 7.64 10.76
CA ASP A 101 -3.10 7.16 10.46
C ASP A 101 -2.94 6.76 8.99
N ALA A 102 -2.20 7.57 8.24
CA ALA A 102 -1.91 7.33 6.82
C ALA A 102 -1.33 5.93 6.56
N THR A 103 -0.45 5.41 7.43
CA THR A 103 0.19 4.10 7.22
C THR A 103 -0.82 2.97 7.37
N LEU A 104 -1.71 3.06 8.36
CA LEU A 104 -2.76 2.07 8.56
C LEU A 104 -3.81 2.13 7.45
N LEU A 105 -4.17 3.33 6.99
CA LEU A 105 -5.11 3.52 5.89
C LEU A 105 -4.56 2.97 4.56
N ILE A 106 -3.28 3.18 4.26
CA ILE A 106 -2.59 2.57 3.11
C ILE A 106 -2.65 1.05 3.21
N ALA A 107 -2.31 0.48 4.37
CA ALA A 107 -2.35 -0.96 4.59
C ALA A 107 -3.77 -1.53 4.41
N ARG A 108 -4.81 -0.81 4.87
CA ARG A 108 -6.20 -1.22 4.69
C ARG A 108 -6.61 -1.19 3.22
N ALA A 109 -6.31 -0.11 2.51
CA ALA A 109 -6.59 0.01 1.09
C ALA A 109 -5.94 -1.15 0.31
N SER A 110 -4.64 -1.39 0.52
CA SER A 110 -3.92 -2.51 -0.10
C SER A 110 -4.50 -3.88 0.27
N ALA A 111 -4.88 -4.10 1.52
CA ALA A 111 -5.49 -5.35 1.95
C ALA A 111 -6.85 -5.59 1.27
N ARG A 112 -7.71 -4.57 1.18
CA ARG A 112 -9.01 -4.66 0.49
C ARG A 112 -8.85 -4.91 -1.01
N ILE A 113 -7.90 -4.22 -1.66
CA ILE A 113 -7.55 -4.48 -3.07
C ILE A 113 -7.11 -5.95 -3.23
N GLY A 114 -6.20 -6.41 -2.37
CA GLY A 114 -5.72 -7.79 -2.36
C GLY A 114 -6.83 -8.82 -2.19
N ALA A 115 -7.78 -8.55 -1.30
CA ALA A 115 -8.97 -9.37 -1.06
C ALA A 115 -10.02 -9.27 -2.19
N GLY A 116 -9.93 -8.27 -3.08
CA GLY A 116 -10.87 -8.05 -4.17
C GLY A 116 -12.14 -7.27 -3.75
N ASP A 117 -12.12 -6.59 -2.61
CA ASP A 117 -13.19 -5.71 -2.15
C ASP A 117 -13.13 -4.37 -2.88
N LEU A 118 -13.85 -4.29 -4.00
CA LEU A 118 -13.87 -3.11 -4.87
C LEU A 118 -14.46 -1.86 -4.18
N GLU A 119 -15.59 -2.01 -3.50
CA GLU A 119 -16.31 -0.88 -2.90
C GLU A 119 -15.54 -0.31 -1.69
N GLY A 120 -15.05 -1.20 -0.83
CA GLY A 120 -14.27 -0.80 0.34
C GLY A 120 -12.91 -0.19 -0.06
N SER A 121 -12.23 -0.75 -1.07
CA SER A 121 -10.97 -0.18 -1.56
C SER A 121 -11.15 1.17 -2.26
N THR A 122 -12.24 1.36 -3.01
CA THR A 122 -12.61 2.66 -3.60
C THR A 122 -12.81 3.71 -2.52
N THR A 123 -13.52 3.35 -1.44
CA THR A 123 -13.77 4.23 -0.29
C THR A 123 -12.46 4.62 0.40
N ASP A 124 -11.58 3.64 0.65
CA ASP A 124 -10.29 3.90 1.31
C ASP A 124 -9.34 4.74 0.45
N LEU A 125 -9.33 4.54 -0.87
CA LEU A 125 -8.57 5.40 -1.79
C LEU A 125 -9.03 6.86 -1.72
N ARG A 126 -10.34 7.12 -1.67
CA ARG A 126 -10.86 8.49 -1.50
C ARG A 126 -10.49 9.09 -0.15
N LEU A 127 -10.50 8.28 0.91
CA LEU A 127 -10.01 8.71 2.23
C LEU A 127 -8.52 9.04 2.19
N LEU A 128 -7.69 8.26 1.48
CA LEU A 128 -6.27 8.54 1.30
C LEU A 128 -6.03 9.87 0.60
N LEU A 129 -6.83 10.19 -0.43
CA LEU A 129 -6.77 11.49 -1.10
C LEU A 129 -7.16 12.62 -0.13
N ALA A 130 -8.14 12.42 0.74
CA ALA A 130 -8.53 13.44 1.73
C ALA A 130 -7.50 13.60 2.87
N ALA A 131 -6.66 12.60 3.14
CA ALA A 131 -5.83 12.55 4.33
C ALA A 131 -4.72 13.63 4.35
N PRO A 132 -4.50 14.31 5.50
CA PRO A 132 -3.34 15.16 5.70
C PRO A 132 -2.08 14.29 5.86
N GLY A 133 -0.96 14.72 5.25
CA GLY A 133 0.33 14.05 5.41
C GLY A 133 0.59 12.84 4.51
N VAL A 134 -0.42 12.34 3.79
CA VAL A 134 -0.21 11.31 2.74
C VAL A 134 0.62 11.89 1.60
N THR A 135 1.64 11.15 1.17
CA THR A 135 2.47 11.56 0.04
C THR A 135 1.87 11.08 -1.28
N SER A 136 2.21 11.78 -2.35
CA SER A 136 1.82 11.40 -3.70
C SER A 136 2.46 10.09 -4.18
N LEU A 137 3.54 9.61 -3.54
CA LEU A 137 4.10 8.27 -3.80
C LEU A 137 3.21 7.18 -3.21
N ASP A 138 2.75 7.37 -1.96
CA ASP A 138 1.87 6.40 -1.29
C ASP A 138 0.57 6.19 -2.08
N VAL A 139 -0.05 7.29 -2.52
CA VAL A 139 -1.28 7.23 -3.32
C VAL A 139 -1.06 6.54 -4.65
N ARG A 140 0.06 6.84 -5.33
CA ARG A 140 0.43 6.21 -6.60
C ARG A 140 0.54 4.69 -6.44
N ASP A 141 1.26 4.21 -5.44
CA ASP A 141 1.50 2.79 -5.26
C ASP A 141 0.21 2.01 -4.98
N VAL A 142 -0.69 2.58 -4.16
CA VAL A 142 -2.00 1.97 -3.88
C VAL A 142 -2.91 2.02 -5.11
N PHE A 143 -2.89 3.13 -5.85
CA PHE A 143 -3.67 3.26 -7.08
C PHE A 143 -3.20 2.32 -8.20
N GLU A 144 -1.88 2.13 -8.37
CA GLU A 144 -1.33 1.14 -9.30
C GLU A 144 -1.73 -0.30 -8.92
N GLN A 145 -1.79 -0.62 -7.62
CA GLN A 145 -2.31 -1.91 -7.17
C GLN A 145 -3.79 -2.08 -7.53
N PHE A 146 -4.59 -1.03 -7.31
CA PHE A 146 -6.01 -1.01 -7.65
C PHE A 146 -6.23 -1.25 -9.15
N SER A 147 -5.53 -0.51 -10.01
CA SER A 147 -5.69 -0.56 -11.46
C SER A 147 -5.26 -1.89 -12.08
N ARG A 148 -4.28 -2.57 -11.45
CA ARG A 148 -3.89 -3.94 -11.85
C ARG A 148 -4.92 -4.98 -11.43
N ARG A 149 -5.66 -4.74 -10.35
CA ARG A 149 -6.60 -5.70 -9.78
C ARG A 149 -7.98 -5.63 -10.43
N PHE A 150 -8.47 -4.42 -10.69
CA PHE A 150 -9.83 -4.17 -11.12
C PHE A 150 -9.91 -3.68 -12.57
N ALA A 151 -11.08 -3.86 -13.18
CA ALA A 151 -11.31 -3.46 -14.56
C ALA A 151 -11.26 -1.93 -14.74
N GLU A 152 -11.01 -1.50 -15.97
CA GLU A 152 -10.90 -0.08 -16.34
C GLU A 152 -12.14 0.74 -15.98
N SER A 153 -13.33 0.15 -16.09
CA SER A 153 -14.59 0.81 -15.73
C SER A 153 -14.64 1.25 -14.26
N ALA A 154 -13.92 0.56 -13.36
CA ALA A 154 -13.78 0.94 -11.96
C ALA A 154 -12.61 1.91 -11.72
N THR A 155 -11.54 1.78 -12.49
CA THR A 155 -10.31 2.59 -12.34
C THR A 155 -10.48 4.01 -12.85
N VAL A 156 -11.20 4.22 -13.96
CA VAL A 156 -11.37 5.55 -14.60
C VAL A 156 -11.96 6.60 -13.64
N PRO A 157 -13.07 6.34 -12.91
CA PRO A 157 -13.61 7.34 -11.98
C PRO A 157 -12.62 7.77 -10.91
N LEU A 158 -11.86 6.82 -10.34
CA LEU A 158 -10.85 7.12 -9.32
C LEU A 158 -9.63 7.84 -9.91
N ALA A 159 -9.28 7.61 -11.17
CA ALA A 159 -8.23 8.37 -11.85
C ALA A 159 -8.58 9.86 -11.88
N ASN A 160 -9.83 10.20 -12.19
CA ASN A 160 -10.31 11.60 -12.18
C ASN A 160 -10.25 12.23 -10.78
N ASP A 161 -10.61 11.48 -9.74
CA ASP A 161 -10.48 11.91 -8.34
C ASP A 161 -9.00 12.19 -7.99
N LEU A 162 -8.09 11.29 -8.39
CA LEU A 162 -6.64 11.42 -8.19
C LEU A 162 -6.06 12.65 -8.91
N LEU A 163 -6.51 12.90 -10.13
CA LEU A 163 -6.06 14.03 -10.94
C LEU A 163 -6.44 15.36 -10.32
N THR A 164 -7.72 15.50 -9.95
CA THR A 164 -8.22 16.68 -9.24
C THR A 164 -7.41 16.93 -7.97
N TRP A 165 -7.09 15.86 -7.24
CA TRP A 165 -6.25 15.95 -6.04
C TRP A 165 -4.81 16.39 -6.34
N LEU A 166 -4.20 15.84 -7.40
CA LEU A 166 -2.84 16.18 -7.82
C LEU A 166 -2.73 17.65 -8.28
N GLU A 167 -3.71 18.17 -9.01
CA GLU A 167 -3.75 19.55 -9.47
C GLU A 167 -3.74 20.54 -8.30
N VAL A 168 -4.51 20.25 -7.24
CA VAL A 168 -4.60 21.11 -6.05
C VAL A 168 -3.30 21.10 -5.23
N ARG A 169 -2.57 19.97 -5.21
CA ARG A 169 -1.40 19.81 -4.31
C ARG A 169 -0.04 19.92 -4.98
N LYS A 170 0.15 19.37 -6.18
CA LYS A 170 1.46 19.25 -6.87
C LYS A 170 1.32 19.16 -8.40
N PRO A 171 0.94 20.26 -9.08
CA PRO A 171 0.71 20.27 -10.53
C PRO A 171 1.94 19.86 -11.36
N VAL A 172 3.15 20.18 -10.89
CA VAL A 172 4.42 19.98 -11.64
C VAL A 172 4.85 18.51 -11.76
N ARG A 173 4.20 17.57 -11.06
CA ARG A 173 4.62 16.14 -11.03
C ARG A 173 3.56 15.16 -11.52
N ALA A 174 2.39 15.63 -11.97
CA ALA A 174 1.29 14.75 -12.37
C ALA A 174 1.70 13.72 -13.45
N THR A 175 2.51 14.12 -14.43
CA THR A 175 3.04 13.25 -15.50
C THR A 175 3.89 12.09 -14.97
N ALA A 176 4.73 12.35 -13.96
CA ALA A 176 5.55 11.32 -13.32
C ALA A 176 4.73 10.36 -12.43
N TYR A 177 3.54 10.78 -11.98
CA TYR A 177 2.66 9.94 -11.16
C TYR A 177 1.82 8.99 -12.01
N LEU A 178 1.42 9.41 -13.21
CA LEU A 178 0.57 8.60 -14.08
C LEU A 178 1.37 7.76 -15.09
N SER A 179 2.70 7.90 -15.16
CA SER A 179 3.55 7.10 -16.07
C SER A 179 3.41 5.58 -15.91
N GLY A 180 2.90 5.10 -14.76
CA GLY A 180 2.60 3.68 -14.52
C GLY A 180 1.18 3.26 -14.94
N LEU A 181 0.35 4.20 -15.40
CA LEU A 181 -1.01 3.94 -15.86
C LEU A 181 -1.07 3.97 -17.39
N PRO A 182 -1.94 3.13 -18.02
CA PRO A 182 -2.22 3.23 -19.45
C PRO A 182 -2.60 4.65 -19.84
N ALA A 183 -1.99 5.19 -20.90
CA ALA A 183 -2.22 6.56 -21.35
C ALA A 183 -3.71 6.89 -21.54
N LYS A 184 -4.50 5.92 -22.01
CA LYS A 184 -5.96 6.07 -22.18
C LYS A 184 -6.75 6.45 -20.92
N LEU A 185 -6.16 6.30 -19.73
CA LEU A 185 -6.77 6.68 -18.45
C LEU A 185 -6.38 8.10 -18.01
N TRP A 186 -5.47 8.75 -18.73
CA TRP A 186 -5.00 10.09 -18.40
C TRP A 186 -6.02 11.13 -18.88
N PRO A 187 -6.14 12.26 -18.17
CA PRO A 187 -6.98 13.35 -18.62
C PRO A 187 -6.33 13.99 -19.85
N LEU A 188 -7.16 14.61 -20.68
CA LEU A 188 -6.70 15.19 -21.94
C LEU A 188 -5.54 16.18 -21.74
N ASP A 189 -5.61 17.08 -20.75
CA ASP A 189 -4.56 18.09 -20.56
C ASP A 189 -3.21 17.48 -20.18
N LEU A 190 -3.21 16.38 -19.42
CA LEU A 190 -1.98 15.68 -19.09
C LEU A 190 -1.47 14.82 -20.25
N LEU A 191 -2.37 14.23 -21.04
CA LEU A 191 -2.01 13.57 -22.31
C LEU A 191 -1.32 14.55 -23.24
N LEU A 192 -1.87 15.75 -23.39
CA LEU A 192 -1.31 16.82 -24.22
C LEU A 192 0.06 17.25 -23.69
N THR A 193 0.19 17.46 -22.38
CA THR A 193 1.48 17.80 -21.74
C THR A 193 2.52 16.70 -21.96
N GLY A 194 2.17 15.44 -21.69
CA GLY A 194 3.06 14.30 -21.88
C GLY A 194 3.44 14.07 -23.34
N LEU A 195 2.52 14.35 -24.27
CA LEU A 195 2.75 14.29 -25.70
C LEU A 195 3.69 15.41 -26.17
N GLU A 196 3.49 16.64 -25.69
CA GLU A 196 4.39 17.78 -25.94
C GLU A 196 5.81 17.46 -25.51
N GLU A 197 5.99 16.96 -24.29
CA GLU A 197 7.28 16.53 -23.75
C GLU A 197 7.90 15.40 -24.58
N ALA A 198 7.13 14.36 -24.91
CA ALA A 198 7.61 13.21 -25.67
C ALA A 198 8.04 13.59 -27.11
N VAL A 199 7.30 14.51 -27.76
CA VAL A 199 7.62 15.02 -29.10
C VAL A 199 8.79 16.00 -29.06
N ALA A 200 8.97 16.74 -27.97
CA ALA A 200 10.06 17.71 -27.78
C ALA A 200 11.38 17.08 -27.29
N ALA A 201 11.36 15.83 -26.82
CA ALA A 201 12.53 15.12 -26.33
C ALA A 201 13.68 15.09 -27.36
N LEU A 202 14.92 15.09 -26.87
CA LEU A 202 16.12 15.02 -27.73
C LEU A 202 16.15 13.70 -28.53
N GLU A 203 15.73 12.61 -27.89
CA GLU A 203 15.55 11.29 -28.49
C GLU A 203 14.10 10.81 -28.25
N PRO A 204 13.15 11.17 -29.14
CA PRO A 204 11.75 10.80 -28.96
C PRO A 204 11.51 9.30 -29.11
N ASP A 205 10.79 8.72 -28.16
CA ASP A 205 10.28 7.35 -28.24
C ASP A 205 9.01 7.31 -29.10
N LYS A 206 9.11 6.66 -30.27
CA LYS A 206 7.99 6.54 -31.23
C LYS A 206 6.81 5.75 -30.68
N GLU A 207 7.04 4.71 -29.90
CA GLU A 207 5.97 3.90 -29.35
C GLU A 207 5.17 4.70 -28.33
N LYS A 208 5.88 5.41 -27.44
CA LYS A 208 5.27 6.28 -26.43
C LYS A 208 4.52 7.46 -27.05
N VAL A 209 5.08 8.11 -28.07
CA VAL A 209 4.40 9.18 -28.81
C VAL A 209 3.12 8.66 -29.46
N ARG A 210 3.16 7.47 -30.08
CA ARG A 210 1.97 6.85 -30.67
C ARG A 210 0.92 6.52 -29.63
N GLU A 211 1.32 5.95 -28.49
CA GLU A 211 0.41 5.63 -27.38
C GLU A 211 -0.33 6.88 -26.88
N PHE A 212 0.39 7.98 -26.64
CA PHE A 212 -0.21 9.25 -26.22
C PHE A 212 -1.12 9.86 -27.29
N LEU A 213 -0.73 9.81 -28.57
CA LEU A 213 -1.56 10.28 -29.68
C LEU A 213 -2.87 9.49 -29.80
N ASP A 214 -2.79 8.16 -29.74
CA ASP A 214 -3.96 7.29 -29.85
C ASP A 214 -4.93 7.50 -28.67
N ALA A 215 -4.39 7.66 -27.46
CA ALA A 215 -5.17 7.97 -26.26
C ALA A 215 -5.84 9.35 -26.37
N ALA A 216 -5.10 10.39 -26.75
CA ALA A 216 -5.62 11.76 -26.86
C ALA A 216 -6.70 11.86 -27.95
N ARG A 217 -6.49 11.21 -29.10
CA ARG A 217 -7.46 11.17 -30.20
C ARG A 217 -8.72 10.40 -29.84
N SER A 218 -8.59 9.30 -29.09
CA SER A 218 -9.76 8.55 -28.62
C SER A 218 -10.58 9.36 -27.60
N SER A 219 -9.92 10.17 -26.78
CA SER A 219 -10.56 11.01 -25.77
C SER A 219 -11.23 12.26 -26.38
N ALA A 220 -10.53 12.96 -27.27
CA ALA A 220 -10.99 14.22 -27.86
C ALA A 220 -10.55 14.35 -29.33
N PRO A 221 -11.21 13.65 -30.27
CA PRO A 221 -10.76 13.55 -31.67
C PRO A 221 -10.77 14.88 -32.44
N GLN A 222 -11.55 15.85 -31.98
CA GLN A 222 -11.71 17.16 -32.61
C GLN A 222 -11.02 18.30 -31.84
N ASP A 223 -10.28 17.99 -30.76
CA ASP A 223 -9.54 19.02 -30.03
C ASP A 223 -8.39 19.56 -30.89
N ALA A 224 -8.36 20.88 -31.09
CA ALA A 224 -7.39 21.55 -31.96
C ALA A 224 -5.94 21.32 -31.51
N ARG A 225 -5.69 21.14 -30.21
CA ARG A 225 -4.36 20.87 -29.64
C ARG A 225 -3.89 19.47 -30.01
N VAL A 226 -4.79 18.48 -29.94
CA VAL A 226 -4.50 17.09 -30.38
C VAL A 226 -4.12 17.06 -31.86
N LEU A 227 -4.90 17.74 -32.70
CA LEU A 227 -4.62 17.83 -34.15
C LEU A 227 -3.28 18.52 -34.44
N SER A 228 -2.96 19.59 -33.69
CA SER A 228 -1.70 20.31 -33.82
C SER A 228 -0.49 19.43 -33.45
N LEU A 229 -0.56 18.72 -32.32
CA LEU A 229 0.50 17.82 -31.87
C LEU A 229 0.65 16.60 -32.78
N TRP A 230 -0.43 16.09 -33.36
CA TRP A 230 -0.36 15.04 -34.38
C TRP A 230 0.43 15.51 -35.60
N SER A 231 0.10 16.69 -36.12
CA SER A 231 0.81 17.28 -37.27
C SER A 231 2.31 17.48 -36.94
N LEU A 232 2.62 17.95 -35.74
CA LEU A 232 3.99 18.12 -35.28
C LEU A 232 4.74 16.78 -35.19
N ALA A 233 4.14 15.76 -34.57
CA ALA A 233 4.73 14.42 -34.47
C ALA A 233 4.95 13.79 -35.86
N ALA A 234 4.01 13.99 -36.79
CA ALA A 234 4.14 13.54 -38.17
C ALA A 234 5.29 14.25 -38.90
N SER A 235 5.44 15.57 -38.72
CA SER A 235 6.55 16.34 -39.32
C SER A 235 7.93 15.86 -38.84
N LYS A 236 8.01 15.31 -37.63
CA LYS A 236 9.22 14.69 -37.05
C LYS A 236 9.38 13.21 -37.38
N GLY A 237 8.47 12.62 -38.17
CA GLY A 237 8.50 11.19 -38.51
C GLY A 237 8.25 10.24 -37.34
N LEU A 238 7.53 10.71 -36.30
CA LEU A 238 7.24 9.95 -35.09
C LEU A 238 5.91 9.19 -35.16
N THR A 239 5.01 9.57 -36.06
CA THR A 239 3.75 8.87 -36.35
C THR A 239 3.49 8.80 -37.86
N ALA A 240 2.63 7.89 -38.29
CA ALA A 240 2.22 7.76 -39.67
C ALA A 240 1.13 8.79 -40.01
N GLY A 241 1.33 9.57 -41.07
CA GLY A 241 0.27 10.36 -41.71
C GLY A 241 0.53 11.86 -41.74
N ARG A 242 0.44 12.43 -42.96
CA ARG A 242 0.48 13.87 -43.26
C ARG A 242 -0.65 14.60 -42.50
N GLY A 243 -0.36 15.82 -42.07
CA GLY A 243 -1.20 16.68 -41.22
C GLY A 243 -2.53 17.19 -41.79
N THR A 244 -3.24 16.43 -42.62
CA THR A 244 -4.59 16.80 -43.12
C THR A 244 -5.38 15.56 -43.53
N GLU A 245 -6.19 15.01 -42.64
CA GLU A 245 -7.57 14.55 -42.94
C GLU A 245 -8.24 14.04 -41.65
N PRO A 246 -9.40 14.60 -41.24
CA PRO A 246 -10.25 13.94 -40.26
C PRO A 246 -10.79 12.65 -40.88
N PRO A 247 -10.91 11.55 -40.12
CA PRO A 247 -11.60 10.36 -40.63
C PRO A 247 -13.07 10.73 -40.86
N ASN A 248 -13.49 10.71 -42.12
CA ASN A 248 -14.90 10.53 -42.43
C ASN A 248 -15.25 9.09 -42.06
N GLY A 249 -16.12 8.92 -41.05
CA GLY A 249 -16.64 7.61 -40.63
C GLY A 249 -16.96 7.57 -39.14
#